data_AF-A0A965FJP6-F1
#
_entry.id   AF-A0A965FJP6-F1
#
_cell.length_a   1.000
_cell.length_b   1.000
_cell.length_c   1.000
_cell.angle_alpha   90.00
_cell.angle_beta   90.00
_cell.angle_gamma   90.00
#
_symmetry.space_group_name_H-M   'P 1'
#
loop_
_entity.id
_entity.type
_entity.pdbx_description
1 polymer ?
#
loop_
_entity_poly.entity_id
_entity_poly.type
_entity_poly.pdbx_seq_one_letter_code
_entity_poly.pdbx_strand_id
1 'polypeptide(L)'
;MTTRGWSYTKQWENPEEKIAAIDKEYGRITSSPVFFGYWAKVSPYRVVLKDYEEGLHSLIQVNTCTCGLRIEKSESLLAIIESKHHRNHKTLEPEPNPKFRGLVGRRISWPMMGTEDKHSVDVLWDRMVRNLQNKT
;
A
#
# COMPACT_ATOMS: atom_id res chain seq x y z
N MET A 1 -16.81 15.92 -21.03
CA MET A 1 -16.84 15.54 -19.60
C MET A 1 -15.55 14.80 -19.29
N THR A 2 -14.59 15.44 -18.63
CA THR A 2 -13.34 14.81 -18.20
C THR A 2 -13.65 13.81 -17.08
N THR A 3 -13.66 12.52 -17.40
CA THR A 3 -13.66 11.45 -16.40
C THR A 3 -12.48 11.69 -15.46
N ARG A 4 -12.75 11.79 -14.16
CA ARG A 4 -11.68 11.94 -13.16
C ARG A 4 -10.89 10.64 -13.16
N GLY A 5 -9.71 10.62 -13.79
CA GLY A 5 -8.81 9.45 -13.85
C GLY A 5 -8.21 9.03 -12.50
N TRP A 6 -8.78 9.51 -11.38
CA TRP A 6 -8.35 9.23 -10.02
C TRP A 6 -9.51 9.34 -9.03
N SER A 7 -9.36 8.66 -7.89
CA SER A 7 -10.28 8.68 -6.76
C SER A 7 -9.52 8.45 -5.44
N TYR A 8 -10.17 8.69 -4.30
CA TYR A 8 -9.65 8.29 -3.00
C TYR A 8 -10.48 7.14 -2.42
N THR A 9 -9.80 6.11 -1.93
CA THR A 9 -10.43 5.07 -1.11
C THR A 9 -10.22 5.35 0.38
N LYS A 10 -11.28 5.17 1.17
CA LYS A 10 -11.23 5.24 2.63
C LYS A 10 -10.72 3.95 3.28
N GLN A 11 -10.49 2.90 2.49
CA GLN A 11 -10.07 1.59 3.00
C GLN A 11 -8.81 1.68 3.85
N TRP A 12 -7.86 2.53 3.46
CA TRP A 12 -6.53 2.63 4.06
C TRP A 12 -6.40 3.74 5.11
N GLU A 13 -7.50 4.46 5.40
CA GLU A 13 -7.54 5.45 6.47
C GLU A 13 -7.55 4.73 7.83
N ASN A 14 -6.94 5.33 8.85
CA ASN A 14 -6.83 4.83 10.23
C ASN A 14 -6.34 3.36 10.32
N PRO A 15 -5.13 3.05 9.83
CA PRO A 15 -4.63 1.67 9.80
C PRO A 15 -4.54 1.01 11.18
N GLU A 16 -4.27 1.77 12.25
CA GLU A 16 -4.26 1.25 13.63
C GLU A 16 -5.62 0.71 14.05
N GLU A 17 -6.70 1.47 13.83
CA GLU A 17 -8.07 1.04 14.12
C GLU A 17 -8.45 -0.20 13.32
N LYS A 18 -8.01 -0.27 12.05
CA LYS A 18 -8.25 -1.44 11.18
C LYS A 18 -7.51 -2.68 11.67
N ILE A 19 -6.25 -2.54 12.09
CA ILE A 19 -5.47 -3.64 12.66
C ILE A 19 -6.15 -4.14 13.94
N ALA A 20 -6.51 -3.24 14.87
CA ALA A 20 -7.18 -3.61 16.11
C ALA A 20 -8.54 -4.30 15.86
N ALA A 21 -9.30 -3.86 14.85
CA ALA A 21 -10.55 -4.50 14.46
C ALA A 21 -10.33 -5.92 13.90
N ILE A 22 -9.28 -6.13 13.09
CA ILE A 22 -8.92 -7.46 12.56
C ILE A 22 -8.46 -8.38 13.69
N ASP A 23 -7.63 -7.88 14.61
CA ASP A 23 -7.18 -8.64 15.79
C ASP A 23 -8.39 -9.09 16.63
N LYS A 24 -9.38 -8.22 16.82
CA LYS A 24 -10.63 -8.55 17.53
C LYS A 24 -11.51 -9.53 16.76
N GLU A 25 -11.63 -9.38 15.43
CA GLU A 25 -12.44 -10.26 14.57
C GLU A 25 -11.91 -11.70 14.61
N TYR A 26 -10.60 -11.89 14.51
CA TYR A 26 -9.99 -13.21 14.45
C TYR A 26 -9.76 -13.84 15.84
N GLY A 27 -9.62 -13.02 16.88
CA GLY A 27 -9.41 -13.47 18.24
C GLY A 27 -8.21 -14.42 18.34
N ARG A 28 -8.43 -15.62 18.91
CA ARG A 28 -7.38 -16.65 18.99
C ARG A 28 -7.26 -17.40 17.67
N ILE A 29 -6.04 -17.49 17.15
CA ILE A 29 -5.74 -18.35 16.00
C ILE A 29 -5.92 -19.82 16.40
N THR A 30 -6.95 -20.46 15.87
CA THR A 30 -7.33 -21.85 16.21
C THR A 30 -6.94 -22.87 15.14
N SER A 31 -6.61 -22.43 13.92
CA SER A 31 -6.30 -23.33 12.81
C SER A 31 -5.50 -22.61 11.71
N SER A 32 -4.90 -23.38 10.80
CA SER A 32 -4.14 -22.83 9.68
C SER A 32 -4.99 -21.93 8.76
N PRO A 33 -6.25 -22.27 8.38
CA PRO A 33 -7.08 -21.36 7.59
C PRO A 33 -7.34 -20.01 8.27
N VAL A 34 -7.58 -20.03 9.59
CA VAL A 34 -7.78 -18.80 10.39
C VAL A 34 -6.48 -17.98 10.43
N PHE A 35 -5.34 -18.65 10.60
CA PHE A 35 -4.01 -18.01 10.53
C PHE A 35 -3.79 -17.30 9.19
N PHE A 36 -3.98 -17.99 8.07
CA PHE A 36 -3.75 -17.38 6.75
C PHE A 36 -4.74 -16.25 6.46
N GLY A 37 -6.01 -16.42 6.84
CA GLY A 37 -7.02 -15.37 6.70
C GLY A 37 -6.67 -14.11 7.49
N TYR A 38 -6.20 -14.27 8.74
CA TYR A 38 -5.75 -13.16 9.58
C TYR A 38 -4.61 -12.40 8.90
N TRP A 39 -3.57 -13.12 8.48
CA TRP A 39 -2.39 -12.50 7.88
C TRP A 39 -2.69 -11.84 6.54
N ALA A 40 -3.52 -12.45 5.69
CA ALA A 40 -3.94 -11.85 4.43
C ALA A 40 -4.64 -10.49 4.63
N LYS A 41 -5.41 -10.34 5.72
CA LYS A 41 -6.08 -9.09 6.06
C LYS A 41 -5.14 -8.08 6.74
N VAL A 42 -4.36 -8.49 7.74
CA VAL A 42 -3.58 -7.54 8.57
C VAL A 42 -2.32 -7.05 7.86
N SER A 43 -1.69 -7.87 7.02
CA SER A 43 -0.37 -7.55 6.45
C SER A 43 -0.39 -6.24 5.65
N PRO A 44 -1.36 -5.99 4.74
CA PRO A 44 -1.44 -4.71 4.05
C PRO A 44 -1.59 -3.51 4.99
N TYR A 45 -2.38 -3.62 6.08
CA TYR A 45 -2.55 -2.52 7.02
C TYR A 45 -1.28 -2.22 7.82
N ARG A 46 -0.48 -3.23 8.17
CA ARG A 46 0.84 -3.01 8.81
C ARG A 46 1.77 -2.24 7.89
N VAL A 47 1.70 -2.50 6.59
CA VAL A 47 2.44 -1.77 5.58
C VAL A 47 1.98 -0.32 5.48
N VAL A 48 0.67 -0.08 5.42
CA VAL A 48 0.09 1.26 5.42
C VAL A 48 0.47 2.02 6.68
N LEU A 49 0.41 1.38 7.85
CA LEU A 49 0.80 1.99 9.13
C LEU A 49 2.26 2.44 9.12
N LYS A 50 3.17 1.59 8.64
CA LYS A 50 4.60 1.95 8.54
C LYS A 50 4.83 3.14 7.61
N ASP A 51 4.17 3.15 6.46
CA ASP A 51 4.22 4.27 5.52
C ASP A 51 3.63 5.55 6.13
N TYR A 52 2.54 5.43 6.89
CA TYR A 52 1.91 6.52 7.64
C TYR A 52 2.85 7.13 8.69
N GLU A 53 3.52 6.28 9.48
CA GLU A 53 4.47 6.68 10.53
C GLU A 53 5.70 7.37 9.95
N GLU A 54 6.21 6.88 8.83
CA GLU A 54 7.39 7.42 8.17
C GLU A 54 7.08 8.59 7.22
N GLY A 55 5.80 8.88 6.97
CA GLY A 55 5.37 9.91 6.01
C GLY A 55 5.78 9.58 4.57
N LEU A 56 5.69 8.30 4.20
CA LEU A 56 6.12 7.78 2.91
C LEU A 56 4.95 7.20 2.11
N HIS A 57 5.03 7.30 0.80
CA HIS A 57 4.03 6.83 -0.14
C HIS A 57 4.56 5.60 -0.87
N SER A 58 3.71 4.60 -1.04
CA SER A 58 4.02 3.42 -1.84
C SER A 58 2.76 2.76 -2.38
N LEU A 59 2.94 1.78 -3.24
CA LEU A 59 1.85 0.96 -3.74
C LEU A 59 1.39 -0.06 -2.68
N ILE A 60 0.08 -0.13 -2.42
CA ILE A 60 -0.53 -1.14 -1.52
C ILE A 60 -1.45 -2.12 -2.26
N GLN A 61 -2.03 -1.67 -3.37
CA GLN A 61 -2.72 -2.49 -4.36
C GLN A 61 -2.37 -1.96 -5.75
N VAL A 62 -2.68 -2.72 -6.80
CA VAL A 62 -2.53 -2.23 -8.17
C VAL A 62 -3.23 -0.88 -8.31
N ASN A 63 -2.48 0.12 -8.80
CA ASN A 63 -2.89 1.52 -8.96
C ASN A 63 -3.39 2.24 -7.70
N THR A 64 -3.06 1.75 -6.49
CA THR A 64 -3.51 2.36 -5.23
C THR A 64 -2.34 2.61 -4.30
N CYS A 65 -2.17 3.87 -3.90
CA CYS A 65 -1.18 4.31 -2.94
C CYS A 65 -1.64 4.05 -1.50
N THR A 66 -0.69 3.90 -0.57
CA THR A 66 -0.93 3.81 0.88
C THR A 66 -1.70 5.01 1.43
N CYS A 67 -1.62 6.18 0.80
CA CYS A 67 -2.43 7.36 1.17
C CYS A 67 -3.91 7.25 0.73
N GLY A 68 -4.30 6.16 0.07
CA GLY A 68 -5.65 5.95 -0.44
C GLY A 68 -5.92 6.53 -1.82
N LEU A 69 -4.96 7.22 -2.45
CA LEU A 69 -5.08 7.62 -3.85
C LEU A 69 -5.15 6.39 -4.74
N ARG A 70 -6.17 6.31 -5.59
CA ARG A 70 -6.33 5.31 -6.64
C ARG A 70 -6.37 5.98 -7.99
N ILE A 71 -5.52 5.55 -8.92
CA ILE A 71 -5.54 5.98 -10.31
C ILE A 71 -6.31 4.96 -11.14
N GLU A 72 -7.11 5.41 -12.10
CA GLU A 72 -7.72 4.51 -13.08
C GLU A 72 -6.64 3.80 -13.91
N LYS A 73 -7.01 2.77 -14.66
CA LYS A 73 -6.04 2.01 -15.46
C LYS A 73 -5.31 2.97 -16.41
N SER A 74 -3.99 3.09 -16.23
CA SER A 74 -3.11 3.91 -17.05
C SER A 74 -2.14 3.02 -17.83
N GLU A 75 -1.72 3.49 -19.00
CA GLU A 75 -0.63 2.88 -19.77
C GLU A 75 0.75 3.20 -19.14
N SER A 76 0.86 4.30 -18.38
CA SER A 76 2.07 4.62 -17.64
C SER A 76 2.14 3.81 -16.35
N LEU A 77 3.18 2.98 -16.24
CA LEU A 77 3.53 2.27 -15.01
C LEU A 77 3.82 3.23 -13.84
N LEU A 78 4.23 4.47 -14.12
CA LEU A 78 4.60 5.46 -13.10
C LEU A 78 3.44 6.41 -12.74
N ALA A 79 2.25 6.24 -13.33
CA ALA A 79 1.13 7.17 -13.17
C ALA A 79 0.75 7.46 -11.72
N ILE A 80 0.84 6.48 -10.83
CA ILE A 80 0.56 6.66 -9.39
C ILE A 80 1.64 7.52 -8.71
N ILE A 81 2.91 7.43 -9.11
CA ILE A 81 3.99 8.24 -8.54
C ILE A 81 3.94 9.67 -9.10
N GLU A 82 3.69 9.81 -10.40
CA GLU A 82 3.61 11.09 -11.11
C GLU A 82 2.34 11.90 -10.78
N SER A 83 1.36 11.28 -10.12
CA SER A 83 0.10 11.95 -9.76
C SER A 83 0.31 13.04 -8.72
N LYS A 84 -0.19 14.24 -9.02
CA LYS A 84 -0.27 15.37 -8.07
C LYS A 84 -1.36 15.25 -7.00
N HIS A 85 -2.11 14.14 -7.01
CA HIS A 85 -3.26 13.92 -6.14
C HIS A 85 -2.92 13.06 -4.91
N HIS A 86 -1.65 12.98 -4.52
CA HIS A 86 -1.33 12.41 -3.21
C HIS A 86 -1.85 13.32 -2.10
N ARG A 87 -2.15 12.70 -0.97
CA ARG A 87 -2.58 13.39 0.24
C ARG A 87 -1.74 12.94 1.41
N ASN A 88 -1.56 13.82 2.38
CA ASN A 88 -0.91 13.49 3.63
C ASN A 88 -1.73 12.41 4.33
N HIS A 89 -1.06 11.38 4.85
CA HIS A 89 -1.74 10.25 5.47
C HIS A 89 -2.56 10.63 6.70
N LYS A 90 -2.14 11.66 7.46
CA LYS A 90 -2.80 12.07 8.70
C LYS A 90 -3.90 13.08 8.47
N THR A 91 -3.60 14.15 7.73
CA THR A 91 -4.54 15.26 7.55
C THR A 91 -5.52 15.02 6.42
N LEU A 92 -5.23 14.08 5.52
CA LEU A 92 -5.97 13.80 4.28
C LEU A 92 -6.01 14.98 3.30
N GLU A 93 -5.29 16.06 3.60
CA GLU A 93 -5.08 17.23 2.74
C GLU A 93 -4.09 16.91 1.61
N PRO A 94 -4.16 17.61 0.46
CA PRO A 94 -3.20 17.45 -0.62
C PRO A 94 -1.74 17.57 -0.14
N GLU A 95 -0.88 16.64 -0.58
CA GLU A 95 0.54 16.63 -0.27
C GLU A 95 1.32 17.22 -1.45
N PRO A 96 1.87 18.44 -1.36
CA PRO A 96 2.59 19.07 -2.46
C PRO A 96 3.91 18.36 -2.79
N ASN A 97 4.55 17.70 -1.81
CA ASN A 97 5.84 17.04 -2.00
C ASN A 97 5.82 15.62 -1.42
N PRO A 98 5.08 14.68 -2.05
CA PRO A 98 4.96 13.33 -1.54
C PRO A 98 6.32 12.63 -1.57
N LYS A 99 6.76 12.13 -0.42
CA LYS A 99 7.98 11.32 -0.33
C LYS A 99 7.62 9.88 -0.63
N PHE A 100 8.35 9.24 -1.53
CA PHE A 100 8.09 7.86 -1.91
C PHE A 100 9.05 6.89 -1.22
N ARG A 101 8.54 5.71 -0.88
CA ARG A 101 9.34 4.59 -0.36
C ARG A 101 10.35 4.14 -1.42
N GLY A 102 11.56 3.76 -1.00
CA GLY A 102 12.52 3.11 -1.89
C GLY A 102 12.12 1.68 -2.25
N LEU A 103 13.11 0.88 -2.68
CA LEU A 103 12.91 -0.56 -2.90
C LEU A 103 12.48 -1.23 -1.58
N VAL A 104 11.48 -2.09 -1.65
CA VAL A 104 10.88 -2.75 -0.49
C VAL A 104 11.25 -4.22 -0.39
N GLY A 105 11.49 -4.89 -1.52
CA GLY A 105 11.84 -6.31 -1.56
C GLY A 105 10.69 -7.23 -1.12
N ARG A 106 10.43 -7.28 0.19
CA ARG A 106 9.41 -8.12 0.82
C ARG A 106 8.80 -7.40 2.02
N ARG A 107 7.65 -6.79 1.83
CA ARG A 107 7.02 -5.93 2.82
C ARG A 107 5.60 -6.39 3.14
N ILE A 108 4.83 -6.80 2.14
CA ILE A 108 3.54 -7.48 2.33
C ILE A 108 3.84 -8.98 2.44
N SER A 109 3.89 -9.50 3.66
CA SER A 109 4.29 -10.89 3.94
C SER A 109 3.61 -11.46 5.17
N TRP A 110 3.57 -12.79 5.27
CA TRP A 110 3.13 -13.53 6.46
C TRP A 110 4.24 -14.47 6.99
N PRO A 111 4.20 -14.89 8.28
CA PRO A 111 5.29 -15.64 8.93
C PRO A 111 5.71 -16.98 8.31
N MET A 112 4.92 -17.53 7.36
CA MET A 112 5.20 -18.79 6.66
C MET A 112 5.37 -18.62 5.16
N MET A 113 5.56 -17.40 4.68
CA MET A 113 5.79 -17.13 3.26
C MET A 113 7.26 -17.51 2.94
N GLY A 114 7.50 -18.36 1.93
CA GLY A 114 8.84 -18.91 1.63
C GLY A 114 9.85 -17.82 1.30
N THR A 115 11.13 -17.96 1.59
CA THR A 115 12.11 -16.84 1.54
C THR A 115 12.19 -16.10 0.19
N GLU A 116 11.81 -16.75 -0.91
CA GLU A 116 11.81 -16.18 -2.26
C GLU A 116 10.45 -15.58 -2.68
N ASP A 117 9.38 -15.89 -1.94
CA ASP A 117 8.02 -15.46 -2.29
C ASP A 117 7.84 -13.97 -2.02
N LYS A 118 7.58 -13.21 -3.08
CA LYS A 118 7.26 -11.78 -3.01
C LYS A 118 5.82 -11.53 -3.40
N HIS A 119 5.17 -10.63 -2.67
CA HIS A 119 3.83 -10.19 -3.04
C HIS A 119 3.88 -9.41 -4.37
N SER A 120 2.91 -9.64 -5.24
CA SER A 120 2.89 -9.05 -6.59
C SER A 120 2.94 -7.52 -6.59
N VAL A 121 2.34 -6.88 -5.57
CA VAL A 121 2.39 -5.43 -5.35
C VAL A 121 3.82 -4.95 -5.02
N ASP A 122 4.56 -5.68 -4.20
CA ASP A 122 5.94 -5.32 -3.86
C ASP A 122 6.86 -5.47 -5.09
N VAL A 123 6.66 -6.54 -5.89
CA VAL A 123 7.36 -6.72 -7.18
C VAL A 123 7.08 -5.55 -8.13
N LEU A 124 5.80 -5.14 -8.21
CA LEU A 124 5.39 -4.02 -9.05
C LEU A 124 5.99 -2.69 -8.56
N TRP A 125 5.98 -2.44 -7.25
CA TRP A 125 6.59 -1.27 -6.64
C TRP A 125 8.10 -1.19 -6.92
N ASP A 126 8.83 -2.28 -6.68
CA ASP A 126 10.27 -2.33 -6.92
C ASP A 126 10.59 -2.06 -8.41
N ARG A 127 9.76 -2.56 -9.34
CA ARG A 127 9.90 -2.27 -10.77
C ARG A 127 9.71 -0.78 -11.08
N MET A 128 8.72 -0.13 -10.45
CA MET A 128 8.49 1.30 -10.62
C MET A 128 9.66 2.13 -10.09
N VAL A 129 10.14 1.83 -8.88
CA VAL A 129 11.27 2.54 -8.25
C VAL A 129 12.55 2.37 -9.07
N ARG A 130 12.85 1.17 -9.57
CA ARG A 130 13.99 0.94 -10.47
C ARG A 130 13.89 1.76 -11.76
N ASN A 131 12.70 1.82 -12.37
CA ASN A 131 12.48 2.61 -13.57
C ASN A 131 12.67 4.11 -13.32
N LEU A 132 12.33 4.61 -12.13
CA LEU A 132 12.60 5.99 -11.75
C LEU A 132 14.10 6.24 -11.58
N GLN A 133 14.79 5.36 -10.87
CA GLN A 133 16.24 5.47 -10.65
C GLN A 133 17.03 5.47 -11.95
N ASN A 134 16.63 4.69 -12.94
CA ASN A 134 17.29 4.63 -14.25
C ASN A 134 16.97 5.82 -15.17
N LYS A 135 15.98 6.66 -14.83
CA LYS A 135 15.64 7.87 -15.58
C LYS A 135 16.39 9.12 -15.08
N THR A 136 16.99 9.04 -13.90
CA THR A 136 17.85 10.07 -13.27
C THR A 136 19.31 9.77 -13.50
#